data_AF-A0A2S7XHB0-F1
#
_entry.id   AF-A0A2S7XHB0-F1
#
_cell.length_a   1.000
_cell.length_b   1.000
_cell.length_c   1.000
_cell.angle_alpha   90.00
_cell.angle_beta   90.00
_cell.angle_gamma   90.00
#
_symmetry.space_group_name_H-M   'P 1'
#
loop_
_entity.id
_entity.type
_entity.pdbx_description
1 polymer ?
#
loop_
_entity_poly.entity_id
_entity_poly.type
_entity_poly.pdbx_seq_one_letter_code
_entity_poly.pdbx_strand_id
1 'polypeptide(L)'
;MDKFYQALTLIGFILYWLLVAGVTIRVVFKPRPVGVSLAWLMIIYIIPVLGVMAYFLIGELNLGRTRGERARAMFTPYEEWFAQVHNCQHHQPQSISHRISAIHNLCSNRLGIPALSGDTLSLLNTPAEILTAIVRDIEKAEHEINMEFYIWHHGGLADSVASALIKAAKRGVTVNVLLDSAGSIDFFKSHWPKLLKNSGVNIVEALSVSPFRMFFRRLDLRLHRKIVVIDNIIAYTGSMNLVDPQYFKQNSGVGQWVDVMIRLTGPNVAVLNTIHAWDWEVETGIRELPTQPECPISIDPFNHTTQVVPSGPGMPDDIIQQVLITAINQARTSITITTPYFVPSEILLHTLRTTAHRGVEVKLILPKKNDSLMVSWASKSFFETLLKAGVQIHEFNGGLLHTKSVVIDNSHCIIGTVNLDMRSFWLNFEVSLIVDDPEFTKQLSWVLDGYLEQSTPVELTVWQQRNLPHRFTERFFSMFSPLL
;
A
#
# COMPACT_ATOMS: atom_id res chain seq x y z
N MET A 1 44.20 37.54 -15.77
CA MET A 1 42.84 36.98 -15.93
C MET A 1 42.90 35.47 -16.06
N ASP A 2 43.77 34.91 -16.92
CA ASP A 2 43.86 33.46 -17.15
C ASP A 2 44.23 32.63 -15.91
N LYS A 3 45.18 33.09 -15.09
CA LYS A 3 45.53 32.43 -13.82
C LYS A 3 44.36 32.36 -12.84
N PHE A 4 43.47 33.36 -12.86
CA PHE A 4 42.27 33.39 -12.01
C PHE A 4 41.23 32.38 -12.49
N TYR A 5 40.98 32.30 -13.81
CA TYR A 5 40.09 31.27 -14.38
C TYR A 5 40.64 29.85 -14.20
N GLN A 6 41.96 29.65 -14.30
CA GLN A 6 42.62 28.37 -14.02
C GLN A 6 42.48 27.96 -12.56
N ALA A 7 42.66 28.91 -11.62
CA ALA A 7 42.43 28.64 -10.20
C ALA A 7 40.96 28.29 -9.92
N LEU A 8 40.02 29.04 -10.50
CA LEU A 8 38.58 28.81 -10.32
C LEU A 8 38.13 27.45 -10.88
N THR A 9 38.63 27.06 -12.04
CA THR A 9 38.34 25.75 -12.65
C THR A 9 38.92 24.60 -11.84
N LEU A 10 40.14 24.73 -11.32
CA LEU A 10 40.76 23.74 -10.44
C LEU A 10 39.97 23.58 -9.12
N ILE A 11 39.57 24.70 -8.51
CA ILE A 11 38.75 24.69 -7.29
C ILE A 11 37.40 24.01 -7.57
N GLY A 12 36.74 24.36 -8.68
CA GLY A 12 35.48 23.74 -9.08
C GLY A 12 35.60 22.23 -9.30
N PHE A 13 36.67 21.78 -9.94
CA PHE A 13 36.96 20.36 -10.16
C PHE A 13 37.19 19.60 -8.84
N ILE A 14 37.94 20.19 -7.90
CA ILE A 14 38.17 19.60 -6.57
C ILE A 14 36.86 19.51 -5.79
N LEU A 15 36.08 20.60 -5.74
CA LEU A 15 34.79 20.63 -5.05
C LEU A 15 33.82 19.60 -5.62
N TYR A 16 33.80 19.44 -6.94
CA TYR A 16 33.00 18.43 -7.61
C TYR A 16 33.35 17.01 -7.15
N TRP A 17 34.63 16.64 -7.14
CA TRP A 17 35.05 15.30 -6.71
C TRP A 17 34.86 15.08 -5.21
N LEU A 18 35.07 16.11 -4.38
CA LEU A 18 34.78 16.05 -2.95
C LEU A 18 33.28 15.82 -2.69
N LEU A 19 32.41 16.49 -3.47
CA LEU A 19 30.96 16.29 -3.38
C LEU A 19 30.57 14.85 -3.76
N VAL A 20 31.05 14.35 -4.90
CA VAL A 20 30.77 12.97 -5.36
C VAL A 20 31.29 11.96 -4.35
N ALA A 21 32.55 12.09 -3.89
CA ALA A 21 33.14 11.18 -2.90
C ALA A 21 32.38 11.22 -1.57
N GLY A 22 32.02 12.41 -1.09
CA GLY A 22 31.24 12.58 0.14
C GLY A 22 29.86 11.91 0.05
N VAL A 23 29.18 12.04 -1.08
CA VAL A 23 27.87 11.40 -1.31
C VAL A 23 28.03 9.88 -1.48
N THR A 24 29.05 9.41 -2.19
CA THR A 24 29.37 7.97 -2.30
C THR A 24 29.58 7.35 -0.92
N ILE A 25 30.42 7.96 -0.09
CA ILE A 25 30.64 7.53 1.30
C ILE A 25 29.29 7.49 2.03
N ARG A 26 28.50 8.55 1.93
CA ARG A 26 27.17 8.61 2.57
C ARG A 26 26.22 7.50 2.09
N VAL A 27 26.22 7.15 0.81
CA VAL A 27 25.43 6.05 0.25
C VAL A 27 25.87 4.71 0.83
N VAL A 28 27.18 4.48 0.94
CA VAL A 28 27.76 3.22 1.43
C VAL A 28 27.56 3.03 2.93
N PHE A 29 27.71 4.10 3.73
CA PHE A 29 27.57 4.03 5.19
C PHE A 29 26.10 3.98 5.66
N LYS A 30 25.14 4.25 4.78
CA LYS A 30 23.72 4.20 5.13
C LYS A 30 23.20 2.76 4.96
N PRO A 31 22.67 2.12 6.02
CA PRO A 31 22.19 0.74 5.93
C PRO A 31 21.02 0.68 4.96
N ARG A 32 21.24 0.02 3.82
CA ARG A 32 20.25 -0.24 2.77
C ARG A 32 20.59 -1.55 2.07
N PRO A 33 19.60 -2.20 1.43
CA PRO A 33 19.85 -3.33 0.56
C PRO A 33 20.83 -2.96 -0.55
N VAL A 34 21.81 -3.84 -0.79
CA VAL A 34 22.98 -3.56 -1.64
C VAL A 34 22.56 -3.08 -3.03
N GLY A 35 21.50 -3.67 -3.60
CA GLY A 35 20.96 -3.26 -4.90
C GLY A 35 20.53 -1.80 -4.96
N VAL A 36 19.93 -1.26 -3.89
CA VAL A 36 19.53 0.16 -3.82
C VAL A 36 20.75 1.06 -3.78
N SER A 37 21.76 0.71 -2.97
CA SER A 37 23.00 1.48 -2.88
C SER A 37 23.75 1.49 -4.22
N LEU A 38 23.86 0.35 -4.89
CA LEU A 38 24.47 0.26 -6.22
C LEU A 38 23.69 1.07 -7.27
N ALA A 39 22.35 1.02 -7.25
CA ALA A 39 21.53 1.83 -8.16
C ALA A 39 21.80 3.34 -8.01
N TRP A 40 21.88 3.82 -6.77
CA TRP A 40 22.23 5.23 -6.51
C TRP A 40 23.65 5.57 -6.93
N LEU A 41 24.63 4.72 -6.64
CA LEU A 41 26.01 4.92 -7.08
C LEU A 41 26.12 4.97 -8.62
N MET A 42 25.39 4.11 -9.33
CA MET A 42 25.33 4.16 -10.80
C MET A 42 24.78 5.49 -11.30
N ILE A 43 23.67 5.97 -10.74
CA ILE A 43 23.08 7.28 -11.12
C ILE A 43 24.07 8.41 -10.84
N ILE A 44 24.73 8.39 -9.67
CA ILE A 44 25.74 9.39 -9.26
C ILE A 44 27.01 9.30 -10.11
N TYR A 45 27.36 8.18 -10.71
CA TYR A 45 28.54 8.09 -11.56
C TYR A 45 28.26 8.37 -13.03
N ILE A 46 27.06 8.04 -13.53
CA ILE A 46 26.66 8.31 -14.91
C ILE A 46 26.30 9.78 -15.10
N ILE A 47 25.58 10.39 -14.15
CA ILE A 47 25.13 11.78 -14.26
C ILE A 47 25.40 12.54 -12.95
N PRO A 48 26.66 12.87 -12.61
CA PRO A 48 27.03 13.09 -11.21
C PRO A 48 26.37 14.28 -10.52
N VAL A 49 26.28 15.43 -11.19
CA VAL A 49 25.61 16.61 -10.61
C VAL A 49 24.11 16.34 -10.40
N LEU A 50 23.43 15.81 -11.41
CA LEU A 50 21.99 15.49 -11.33
C LEU A 50 21.72 14.31 -10.38
N GLY A 51 22.60 13.33 -10.34
CA GLY A 51 22.50 12.15 -9.50
C GLY A 51 22.71 12.47 -8.02
N VAL A 52 23.65 13.35 -7.69
CA VAL A 52 23.80 13.88 -6.33
C VAL A 52 22.55 14.66 -5.92
N MET A 53 22.04 15.54 -6.79
CA MET A 53 20.80 16.28 -6.51
C MET A 53 19.62 15.31 -6.29
N ALA A 54 19.45 14.32 -7.18
CA ALA A 54 18.41 13.30 -7.07
C ALA A 54 18.55 12.46 -5.79
N TYR A 55 19.78 12.12 -5.38
CA TYR A 55 20.03 11.37 -4.14
C TYR A 55 19.57 12.13 -2.90
N PHE A 56 19.82 13.44 -2.83
CA PHE A 56 19.33 14.24 -1.69
C PHE A 56 17.81 14.45 -1.72
N LEU A 57 17.19 14.50 -2.89
CA LEU A 57 15.75 14.66 -3.05
C LEU A 57 14.95 13.37 -2.79
N ILE A 58 15.49 12.21 -3.17
CA ILE A 58 14.74 10.94 -3.26
C ILE A 58 15.51 9.78 -2.61
N GLY A 59 16.83 9.84 -2.46
CA GLY A 59 17.60 8.70 -1.97
C GLY A 59 17.42 8.42 -0.48
N GLU A 60 17.15 9.42 0.35
CA GLU A 60 17.11 9.28 1.81
C GLU A 60 15.70 9.35 2.39
N LEU A 61 15.32 8.31 3.17
CA LEU A 61 14.17 8.39 4.07
C LEU A 61 14.42 9.50 5.10
N ASN A 62 13.76 10.65 4.91
CA ASN A 62 13.76 11.76 5.85
C ASN A 62 12.32 12.26 6.02
N LEU A 63 11.69 11.83 7.11
CA LEU A 63 10.34 12.27 7.49
C LEU A 63 10.30 13.74 7.93
N GLY A 64 11.46 14.36 8.16
CA GLY A 64 11.60 15.66 8.82
C GLY A 64 11.54 15.52 10.35
N ARG A 65 12.27 16.40 11.07
CA ARG A 65 12.40 16.33 12.54
C ARG A 65 11.05 16.30 13.26
N THR A 66 10.13 17.19 12.90
CA THR A 66 8.80 17.30 13.53
C THR A 66 7.97 16.02 13.42
N ARG A 67 7.93 15.37 12.26
CA ARG A 67 7.20 14.09 12.10
C ARG A 67 7.88 12.96 12.85
N GLY A 68 9.22 12.92 12.84
CA GLY A 68 9.98 11.93 13.60
C GLY A 68 9.77 12.06 15.12
N GLU A 69 9.72 13.29 15.63
CA GLU A 69 9.43 13.57 17.04
C GLU A 69 7.99 13.18 17.40
N ARG A 70 7.00 13.55 16.57
CA ARG A 70 5.60 13.13 16.75
C ARG A 70 5.45 11.62 16.71
N ALA A 71 6.01 10.94 15.69
CA ALA A 71 6.04 9.48 15.55
C ALA A 71 6.54 8.78 16.83
N ARG A 72 7.59 9.32 17.45
CA ARG A 72 8.11 8.78 18.73
C ARG A 72 7.17 9.06 19.90
N ALA A 73 6.61 10.26 19.99
CA ALA A 73 5.71 10.66 21.07
C ALA A 73 4.35 9.93 21.04
N MET A 74 4.00 9.30 19.91
CA MET A 74 2.78 8.52 19.75
C MET A 74 2.94 7.04 20.09
N PHE A 75 4.16 6.52 20.19
CA PHE A 75 4.33 5.07 20.37
C PHE A 75 3.63 4.55 21.64
N THR A 76 3.90 5.17 22.79
CA THR A 76 3.34 4.72 24.08
C THR A 76 1.81 4.79 24.16
N PRO A 77 1.14 5.91 23.83
CA PRO A 77 -0.33 5.97 23.91
C PRO A 77 -1.05 4.96 23.02
N TYR A 78 -0.53 4.69 21.83
CA TYR A 78 -1.14 3.75 20.89
C TYR A 78 -0.82 2.30 21.28
N GLU A 79 0.39 2.03 21.79
CA GLU A 79 0.74 0.73 22.38
C GLU A 79 -0.18 0.40 23.57
N GLU A 80 -0.40 1.36 24.48
CA GLU A 80 -1.34 1.20 25.59
C GLU A 80 -2.77 0.98 25.10
N TRP A 81 -3.19 1.68 24.05
CA TRP A 81 -4.51 1.49 23.43
C TRP A 81 -4.66 0.08 22.85
N PHE A 82 -3.67 -0.43 22.10
CA PHE A 82 -3.69 -1.78 21.55
C PHE A 82 -3.65 -2.86 22.65
N ALA A 83 -2.90 -2.63 23.72
CA ALA A 83 -2.88 -3.52 24.88
C ALA A 83 -4.27 -3.64 25.54
N GLN A 84 -5.05 -2.55 25.58
CA GLN A 84 -6.42 -2.57 26.11
C GLN A 84 -7.37 -3.37 25.23
N VAL A 85 -7.30 -3.22 23.90
CA VAL A 85 -8.06 -4.08 22.97
C VAL A 85 -7.73 -5.55 23.20
N HIS A 86 -6.44 -5.86 23.39
CA HIS A 86 -5.99 -7.21 23.67
C HIS A 86 -6.53 -7.79 24.98
N ASN A 87 -6.77 -6.96 26.00
CA ASN A 87 -7.27 -7.40 27.30
C ASN A 87 -8.73 -7.89 27.27
N CYS A 88 -9.51 -7.59 26.23
CA CYS A 88 -10.82 -8.18 26.06
C CYS A 88 -10.69 -9.64 25.60
N GLN A 89 -10.87 -10.59 26.52
CA GLN A 89 -10.81 -12.02 26.25
C GLN A 89 -11.78 -12.48 25.15
N HIS A 90 -12.91 -11.79 25.00
CA HIS A 90 -13.90 -12.13 23.99
C HIS A 90 -13.38 -11.82 22.58
N HIS A 91 -12.69 -10.70 22.37
CA HIS A 91 -12.10 -10.42 21.06
C HIS A 91 -10.93 -11.34 20.70
N GLN A 92 -10.40 -12.10 21.66
CA GLN A 92 -9.36 -13.08 21.36
C GLN A 92 -9.97 -14.34 20.74
N PRO A 93 -9.41 -14.83 19.61
CA PRO A 93 -9.84 -16.12 19.06
C PRO A 93 -9.61 -17.22 20.10
N GLN A 94 -10.63 -18.06 20.33
CA GLN A 94 -10.53 -19.21 21.26
C GLN A 94 -9.40 -20.17 20.86
N SER A 95 -9.16 -20.28 19.56
CA SER A 95 -8.00 -20.96 19.00
C SER A 95 -7.56 -20.27 17.73
N ILE A 96 -6.30 -19.85 17.66
CA ILE A 96 -5.70 -19.38 16.42
C ILE A 96 -5.45 -20.59 15.53
N SER A 97 -6.06 -20.59 14.36
CA SER A 97 -5.85 -21.64 13.37
C SER A 97 -4.36 -21.81 13.07
N HIS A 98 -3.94 -23.06 12.92
CA HIS A 98 -2.56 -23.38 12.52
C HIS A 98 -2.18 -22.77 11.16
N ARG A 99 -3.18 -22.36 10.35
CA ARG A 99 -2.97 -21.65 9.08
C ARG A 99 -2.30 -20.29 9.27
N ILE A 100 -2.74 -19.52 10.26
CA ILE A 100 -2.28 -18.14 10.47
C ILE A 100 -1.41 -17.97 11.72
N SER A 101 -1.19 -19.02 12.52
CA SER A 101 -0.49 -18.92 13.82
C SER A 101 0.90 -18.28 13.73
N ALA A 102 1.70 -18.63 12.72
CA ALA A 102 3.03 -18.03 12.53
C ALA A 102 2.94 -16.54 12.17
N ILE A 103 1.98 -16.16 11.33
CA ILE A 103 1.73 -14.77 10.94
C ILE A 103 1.24 -13.98 12.15
N HIS A 104 0.29 -14.54 12.91
CA HIS A 104 -0.17 -13.95 14.16
C HIS A 104 0.97 -13.70 15.12
N ASN A 105 1.80 -14.71 15.40
CA ASN A 105 2.93 -14.57 16.31
C ASN A 105 3.92 -13.51 15.82
N LEU A 106 4.18 -13.43 14.51
CA LEU A 106 5.03 -12.39 13.92
C LEU A 106 4.45 -10.99 14.17
N CYS A 107 3.17 -10.79 13.85
CA CYS A 107 2.50 -9.51 14.02
C CYS A 107 2.36 -9.11 15.49
N SER A 108 1.93 -10.02 16.37
CA SER A 108 1.81 -9.75 17.81
C SER A 108 3.16 -9.36 18.43
N ASN A 109 4.24 -10.05 18.07
CA ASN A 109 5.57 -9.77 18.65
C ASN A 109 6.24 -8.51 18.08
N ARG A 110 5.96 -8.14 16.82
CA ARG A 110 6.60 -6.97 16.19
C ARG A 110 5.75 -5.71 16.23
N LEU A 111 4.43 -5.83 16.09
CA LEU A 111 3.48 -4.71 16.03
C LEU A 111 2.71 -4.48 17.32
N GLY A 112 2.56 -5.50 18.18
CA GLY A 112 1.66 -5.42 19.33
C GLY A 112 0.17 -5.40 18.95
N ILE A 113 -0.17 -5.62 17.67
CA ILE A 113 -1.54 -5.65 17.17
C ILE A 113 -1.99 -7.13 17.08
N PRO A 114 -2.92 -7.58 17.95
CA PRO A 114 -3.37 -8.96 17.95
C PRO A 114 -4.31 -9.25 16.77
N ALA A 115 -4.50 -10.54 16.49
CA ALA A 115 -5.61 -10.97 15.67
C ALA A 115 -6.88 -11.02 16.52
N LEU A 116 -8.00 -10.58 15.96
CA LEU A 116 -9.27 -10.44 16.67
C LEU A 116 -10.37 -11.31 16.02
N SER A 117 -11.35 -11.68 16.82
CA SER A 117 -12.57 -12.39 16.39
C SER A 117 -13.82 -11.54 16.60
N GLY A 118 -14.88 -11.86 15.85
CA GLY A 118 -16.16 -11.15 15.91
C GLY A 118 -16.37 -10.10 14.82
N ASP A 119 -15.49 -10.03 13.82
CA ASP A 119 -15.77 -9.23 12.64
C ASP A 119 -16.81 -9.90 11.74
N THR A 120 -17.65 -9.08 11.13
CA THR A 120 -18.46 -9.47 9.97
C THR A 120 -17.87 -8.79 8.74
N LEU A 121 -17.48 -9.58 7.74
CA LEU A 121 -16.84 -9.09 6.52
C LEU A 121 -17.79 -9.18 5.33
N SER A 122 -17.70 -8.22 4.42
CA SER A 122 -18.40 -8.24 3.14
C SER A 122 -17.45 -7.77 2.04
N LEU A 123 -17.25 -8.62 1.03
CA LEU A 123 -16.44 -8.28 -0.14
C LEU A 123 -17.29 -7.51 -1.16
N LEU A 124 -16.85 -6.32 -1.52
CA LEU A 124 -17.43 -5.49 -2.56
C LEU A 124 -16.46 -5.48 -3.74
N ASN A 125 -16.92 -5.91 -4.92
CA ASN A 125 -16.03 -6.22 -6.06
C ASN A 125 -16.28 -5.36 -7.30
N THR A 126 -17.20 -4.39 -7.22
CA THR A 126 -17.40 -3.40 -8.27
C THR A 126 -17.30 -1.96 -7.74
N PRO A 127 -16.72 -1.03 -8.51
CA PRO A 127 -16.63 0.38 -8.11
C PRO A 127 -17.97 1.02 -7.75
N ALA A 128 -19.02 0.69 -8.51
CA ALA A 128 -20.35 1.23 -8.27
C ALA A 128 -20.95 0.75 -6.95
N GLU A 129 -20.80 -0.54 -6.63
CA GLU A 129 -21.23 -1.12 -5.36
C GLU A 129 -20.45 -0.50 -4.19
N ILE A 130 -19.12 -0.40 -4.30
CA ILE A 130 -18.24 0.17 -3.27
C ILE A 130 -18.64 1.61 -2.95
N LEU A 131 -18.70 2.49 -3.98
CA LEU A 131 -18.99 3.91 -3.78
C LEU A 131 -20.42 4.12 -3.26
N THR A 132 -21.39 3.35 -3.76
CA THR A 132 -22.79 3.46 -3.29
C THR A 132 -22.94 2.97 -1.85
N ALA A 133 -22.24 1.90 -1.47
CA ALA A 133 -22.24 1.39 -0.10
C ALA A 133 -21.64 2.43 0.87
N ILE A 134 -20.51 3.04 0.50
CA ILE A 134 -19.87 4.12 1.27
C ILE A 134 -20.84 5.30 1.43
N VAL A 135 -21.48 5.76 0.35
CA VAL A 135 -22.49 6.85 0.42
C VAL A 135 -23.62 6.50 1.38
N ARG A 136 -24.18 5.29 1.25
CA ARG A 136 -25.31 4.84 2.08
C ARG A 136 -24.96 4.83 3.56
N ASP A 137 -23.75 4.40 3.91
CA ASP A 137 -23.33 4.31 5.30
C ASP A 137 -22.96 5.71 5.85
N ILE A 138 -22.38 6.61 5.03
CA ILE A 138 -22.17 8.04 5.38
C ILE A 138 -23.50 8.77 5.63
N GLU A 139 -24.54 8.46 4.86
CA GLU A 139 -25.87 9.07 5.05
C GLU A 139 -26.52 8.67 6.38
N LYS A 140 -26.11 7.54 6.97
CA LYS A 140 -26.56 7.06 8.28
C LYS A 140 -25.67 7.48 9.45
N ALA A 141 -24.50 8.07 9.17
CA ALA A 141 -23.55 8.45 10.22
C ALA A 141 -24.15 9.47 11.20
N GLU A 142 -23.86 9.27 12.50
CA GLU A 142 -24.40 10.07 13.61
C GLU A 142 -23.34 10.87 14.39
N HIS A 143 -22.09 10.41 14.46
CA HIS A 143 -21.06 10.95 15.34
C HIS A 143 -19.80 11.39 14.59
N GLU A 144 -19.16 10.48 13.87
CA GLU A 144 -17.88 10.73 13.23
C GLU A 144 -17.69 9.96 11.91
N ILE A 145 -16.96 10.58 10.99
CA ILE A 145 -16.48 9.95 9.76
C ILE A 145 -15.00 10.29 9.61
N ASN A 146 -14.16 9.27 9.58
CA ASN A 146 -12.72 9.38 9.42
C ASN A 146 -12.31 8.68 8.12
N MET A 147 -11.66 9.39 7.20
CA MET A 147 -11.30 8.86 5.88
C MET A 147 -9.86 9.17 5.53
N GLU A 148 -9.16 8.19 4.96
CA GLU A 148 -7.87 8.41 4.32
C GLU A 148 -7.75 7.71 2.98
N PHE A 149 -7.16 8.39 2.00
CA PHE A 149 -6.92 7.84 0.67
C PHE A 149 -5.62 8.35 0.06
N TYR A 150 -4.96 7.48 -0.70
CA TYR A 150 -3.89 7.89 -1.60
C TYR A 150 -4.40 8.80 -2.73
N ILE A 151 -5.42 8.36 -3.45
CA ILE A 151 -6.04 9.14 -4.53
C ILE A 151 -7.52 9.33 -4.19
N TRP A 152 -7.92 10.60 -4.12
CA TRP A 152 -9.27 11.03 -4.42
C TRP A 152 -9.24 11.76 -5.76
N HIS A 153 -10.09 11.35 -6.69
CA HIS A 153 -10.30 12.04 -7.96
C HIS A 153 -11.77 12.44 -8.09
N HIS A 154 -12.04 13.64 -8.59
CA HIS A 154 -13.40 14.14 -8.78
C HIS A 154 -14.08 13.49 -10.01
N GLY A 155 -15.41 13.49 -10.04
CA GLY A 155 -16.23 12.96 -11.12
C GLY A 155 -17.02 11.70 -10.74
N GLY A 156 -18.20 11.55 -11.34
CA GLY A 156 -19.03 10.36 -11.21
C GLY A 156 -19.50 10.09 -9.77
N LEU A 157 -19.48 8.83 -9.37
CA LEU A 157 -19.90 8.41 -8.03
C LEU A 157 -18.96 8.89 -6.91
N ALA A 158 -17.71 9.24 -7.21
CA ALA A 158 -16.81 9.84 -6.21
C ALA A 158 -17.30 11.22 -5.74
N ASP A 159 -17.97 11.98 -6.62
CA ASP A 159 -18.61 13.26 -6.26
C ASP A 159 -19.86 13.06 -5.37
N SER A 160 -20.50 11.89 -5.47
CA SER A 160 -21.61 11.51 -4.60
C SER A 160 -21.13 11.30 -3.16
N VAL A 161 -19.93 10.73 -2.98
CA VAL A 161 -19.27 10.63 -1.66
C VAL A 161 -18.98 12.02 -1.10
N ALA A 162 -18.41 12.92 -1.89
CA ALA A 162 -18.17 14.31 -1.47
C ALA A 162 -19.47 15.00 -1.02
N SER A 163 -20.54 14.81 -1.78
CA SER A 163 -21.86 15.37 -1.48
C SER A 163 -22.46 14.79 -0.19
N ALA A 164 -22.30 13.48 0.04
CA ALA A 164 -22.75 12.80 1.25
C ALA A 164 -22.02 13.31 2.51
N LEU A 165 -20.70 13.54 2.41
CA LEU A 165 -19.90 14.10 3.51
C LEU A 165 -20.34 15.53 3.87
N ILE A 166 -20.66 16.37 2.88
CA ILE A 166 -21.23 17.71 3.11
C ILE A 166 -22.55 17.60 3.87
N LYS A 167 -23.43 16.66 3.48
CA LYS A 167 -24.70 16.43 4.20
C LYS A 167 -24.43 15.99 5.64
N ALA A 168 -23.48 15.09 5.86
CA ALA A 168 -23.13 14.60 7.21
C ALA A 168 -22.60 15.72 8.10
N ALA A 169 -21.65 16.52 7.61
CA ALA A 169 -21.12 17.67 8.35
C ALA A 169 -22.22 18.68 8.72
N LYS A 170 -23.18 18.92 7.82
CA LYS A 170 -24.35 19.78 8.10
C LYS A 170 -25.31 19.21 9.14
N ARG A 171 -25.34 17.88 9.33
CA ARG A 171 -26.09 17.23 10.43
C ARG A 171 -25.36 17.33 11.77
N GLY A 172 -24.11 17.80 11.79
CA GLY A 172 -23.28 17.90 12.99
C GLY A 172 -22.32 16.72 13.19
N VAL A 173 -22.21 15.81 12.22
CA VAL A 173 -21.23 14.71 12.24
C VAL A 173 -19.83 15.30 12.04
N THR A 174 -18.86 14.91 12.87
CA THR A 174 -17.46 15.30 12.69
C THR A 174 -16.89 14.55 11.48
N VAL A 175 -16.36 15.26 10.49
CA VAL A 175 -15.81 14.62 9.28
C VAL A 175 -14.35 15.00 9.11
N ASN A 176 -13.46 14.03 9.28
CA ASN A 176 -12.02 14.17 9.09
C ASN A 176 -11.58 13.40 7.83
N VAL A 177 -10.89 14.08 6.94
CA VAL A 177 -10.41 13.52 5.67
C VAL A 177 -8.93 13.83 5.49
N LEU A 178 -8.13 12.78 5.36
CA LEU A 178 -6.70 12.85 5.11
C LEU A 178 -6.38 12.33 3.70
N LEU A 179 -5.77 13.15 2.84
CA LEU A 179 -5.45 12.74 1.46
C LEU A 179 -3.98 12.95 1.14
N ASP A 180 -3.38 11.99 0.43
CA ASP A 180 -2.02 12.20 -0.09
C ASP A 180 -1.99 13.39 -1.07
N SER A 181 -1.11 14.34 -0.79
CA SER A 181 -1.01 15.58 -1.55
C SER A 181 -0.65 15.37 -3.04
N ALA A 182 0.19 14.40 -3.40
CA ALA A 182 0.53 14.16 -4.80
C ALA A 182 -0.44 13.20 -5.50
N GLY A 183 -0.90 12.16 -4.79
CA GLY A 183 -1.90 11.24 -5.33
C GLY A 183 -3.21 11.96 -5.66
N SER A 184 -3.63 12.91 -4.83
CA SER A 184 -4.91 13.63 -4.96
C SER A 184 -4.79 15.04 -5.56
N ILE A 185 -3.74 15.31 -6.35
CA ILE A 185 -3.46 16.67 -6.86
C ILE A 185 -4.62 17.24 -7.70
N ASP A 186 -5.28 16.42 -8.51
CA ASP A 186 -6.40 16.85 -9.36
C ASP A 186 -7.63 17.21 -8.50
N PHE A 187 -7.89 16.46 -7.44
CA PHE A 187 -8.92 16.81 -6.45
C PHE A 187 -8.58 18.12 -5.74
N PHE A 188 -7.33 18.30 -5.28
CA PHE A 188 -6.91 19.53 -4.60
C PHE A 188 -7.00 20.79 -5.47
N LYS A 189 -6.85 20.65 -6.80
CA LYS A 189 -7.02 21.74 -7.77
C LYS A 189 -8.48 22.00 -8.16
N SER A 190 -9.39 21.09 -7.84
CA SER A 190 -10.82 21.24 -8.14
C SER A 190 -11.54 22.18 -7.16
N HIS A 191 -12.85 22.35 -7.33
CA HIS A 191 -13.67 23.14 -6.40
C HIS A 191 -13.97 22.40 -5.08
N TRP A 192 -13.82 21.06 -5.04
CA TRP A 192 -14.26 20.22 -3.93
C TRP A 192 -13.60 20.54 -2.59
N PRO A 193 -12.28 20.71 -2.47
CA PRO A 193 -11.64 20.97 -1.18
C PRO A 193 -12.18 22.22 -0.50
N LYS A 194 -12.42 23.29 -1.27
CA LYS A 194 -12.99 24.54 -0.75
C LYS A 194 -14.44 24.34 -0.31
N LEU A 195 -15.24 23.64 -1.10
CA LEU A 195 -16.65 23.39 -0.81
C LEU A 195 -16.84 22.53 0.45
N LEU A 196 -16.04 21.47 0.59
CA LEU A 196 -16.04 20.59 1.76
C LEU A 196 -15.60 21.34 3.03
N LYS A 197 -14.49 22.08 2.98
CA LYS A 197 -14.03 22.92 4.12
C LYS A 197 -15.08 23.94 4.54
N ASN A 198 -15.70 24.63 3.59
CA ASN A 198 -16.77 25.60 3.86
C ASN A 198 -18.04 24.95 4.44
N SER A 199 -18.20 23.64 4.29
CA SER A 199 -19.33 22.89 4.82
C SER A 199 -19.06 22.24 6.18
N GLY A 200 -17.87 22.47 6.77
CA GLY A 200 -17.49 21.93 8.07
C GLY A 200 -16.68 20.64 8.03
N VAL A 201 -16.23 20.18 6.85
CA VAL A 201 -15.37 19.00 6.73
C VAL A 201 -13.90 19.39 6.95
N ASN A 202 -13.21 18.67 7.84
CA ASN A 202 -11.79 18.84 8.09
C ASN A 202 -10.98 18.09 7.03
N ILE A 203 -10.40 18.81 6.06
CA ILE A 203 -9.54 18.20 5.03
C ILE A 203 -8.08 18.59 5.26
N VAL A 204 -7.23 17.57 5.38
CA VAL A 204 -5.79 17.70 5.58
C VAL A 204 -5.02 17.06 4.42
N GLU A 205 -4.00 17.76 3.93
CA GLU A 205 -3.03 17.24 2.96
C GLU A 205 -1.92 16.46 3.68
N ALA A 206 -1.95 15.13 3.57
CA ALA A 206 -0.85 14.28 4.03
C ALA A 206 0.39 14.47 3.15
N LEU A 207 1.57 14.38 3.78
CA LEU A 207 2.85 14.40 3.06
C LEU A 207 3.00 15.60 2.10
N SER A 208 2.47 16.76 2.50
CA SER A 208 2.32 17.89 1.57
C SER A 208 3.61 18.29 0.87
N VAL A 209 3.50 18.38 -0.46
CA VAL A 209 4.60 18.69 -1.37
C VAL A 209 4.62 20.19 -1.58
N SER A 210 5.65 20.88 -1.08
CA SER A 210 5.86 22.30 -1.39
C SER A 210 7.25 22.50 -2.00
N PRO A 211 7.45 23.49 -2.90
CA PRO A 211 8.77 23.78 -3.50
C PRO A 211 9.86 24.03 -2.45
N PHE A 212 9.50 24.63 -1.31
CA PHE A 212 10.41 24.82 -0.18
C PHE A 212 10.70 23.50 0.57
N ARG A 213 9.71 22.61 0.68
CA ARG A 213 9.87 21.27 1.30
C ARG A 213 10.59 20.27 0.39
N MET A 214 10.64 20.50 -0.92
CA MET A 214 11.36 19.69 -1.91
C MET A 214 12.84 19.52 -1.54
N PHE A 215 13.47 20.54 -0.98
CA PHE A 215 14.88 20.50 -0.56
C PHE A 215 15.15 19.73 0.75
N PHE A 216 14.10 19.43 1.53
CA PHE A 216 14.25 18.89 2.89
C PHE A 216 13.54 17.55 3.12
N ARG A 217 12.82 17.00 2.12
CA ARG A 217 11.97 15.80 2.26
C ARG A 217 12.03 14.89 1.04
N ARG A 218 11.91 13.58 1.29
CA ARG A 218 11.76 12.57 0.25
C ARG A 218 10.39 12.72 -0.43
N LEU A 219 10.37 12.98 -1.74
CA LEU A 219 9.12 13.20 -2.50
C LEU A 219 8.34 11.93 -2.85
N ASP A 220 8.91 10.77 -2.59
CA ASP A 220 8.39 9.49 -3.02
C ASP A 220 7.79 8.68 -1.87
N LEU A 221 7.85 9.17 -0.63
CA LEU A 221 7.05 8.65 0.47
C LEU A 221 5.59 9.03 0.25
N ARG A 222 4.67 8.07 0.35
CA ARG A 222 3.25 8.31 0.10
C ARG A 222 2.34 7.65 1.13
N LEU A 223 1.25 8.33 1.46
CA LEU A 223 0.14 7.77 2.22
C LEU A 223 -0.64 6.90 1.25
N HIS A 224 -0.40 5.59 1.29
CA HIS A 224 -0.99 4.64 0.36
C HIS A 224 -2.12 3.82 0.99
N ARG A 225 -2.57 4.20 2.18
CA ARG A 225 -3.74 3.60 2.83
C ARG A 225 -5.05 4.03 2.19
N LYS A 226 -6.07 3.19 2.37
CA LYS A 226 -7.47 3.44 2.00
C LYS A 226 -8.31 2.95 3.15
N ILE A 227 -8.72 3.87 4.02
CA ILE A 227 -9.54 3.57 5.19
C ILE A 227 -10.72 4.53 5.18
N VAL A 228 -11.91 4.01 5.42
CA VAL A 228 -13.10 4.78 5.78
C VAL A 228 -13.59 4.20 7.10
N VAL A 229 -13.79 5.01 8.12
CA VAL A 229 -14.43 4.61 9.38
C VAL A 229 -15.62 5.52 9.61
N ILE A 230 -16.74 4.92 9.99
CA ILE A 230 -18.00 5.61 10.26
C ILE A 230 -18.46 5.19 11.66
N ASP A 231 -18.60 6.19 12.53
CA ASP A 231 -19.05 6.09 13.93
C ASP A 231 -18.26 5.08 14.79
N ASN A 232 -17.04 4.75 14.39
CA ASN A 232 -16.24 3.66 14.98
C ASN A 232 -16.96 2.28 14.97
N ILE A 233 -17.96 2.09 14.10
CA ILE A 233 -18.80 0.88 14.01
C ILE A 233 -18.66 0.18 12.65
N ILE A 234 -18.47 0.94 11.58
CA ILE A 234 -18.28 0.43 10.22
C ILE A 234 -16.92 0.89 9.71
N ALA A 235 -16.16 -0.01 9.09
CA ALA A 235 -14.96 0.35 8.35
C ALA A 235 -14.96 -0.20 6.93
N TYR A 236 -14.24 0.48 6.05
CA TYR A 236 -13.88 0.02 4.72
C TYR A 236 -12.37 0.06 4.54
N THR A 237 -11.81 -0.97 3.93
CA THR A 237 -10.43 -0.95 3.45
C THR A 237 -10.23 -1.91 2.27
N GLY A 238 -9.18 -1.75 1.49
CA GLY A 238 -8.94 -2.56 0.30
C GLY A 238 -8.09 -1.83 -0.74
N SER A 239 -8.21 -2.24 -1.99
CA SER A 239 -7.31 -1.77 -3.04
C SER A 239 -7.79 -0.49 -3.74
N MET A 240 -9.11 -0.23 -3.69
CA MET A 240 -9.78 0.86 -4.41
C MET A 240 -9.44 2.24 -3.84
N ASN A 241 -8.91 3.12 -4.69
CA ASN A 241 -8.85 4.55 -4.42
C ASN A 241 -10.24 5.20 -4.51
N LEU A 242 -10.42 6.39 -3.94
CA LEU A 242 -11.69 7.11 -4.01
C LEU A 242 -11.87 7.79 -5.38
N VAL A 243 -12.13 6.97 -6.39
CA VAL A 243 -12.23 7.35 -7.79
C VAL A 243 -13.40 6.62 -8.44
N ASP A 244 -14.09 7.27 -9.38
CA ASP A 244 -14.97 6.58 -10.31
C ASP A 244 -14.16 6.17 -11.55
N PRO A 245 -14.00 4.87 -11.83
CA PRO A 245 -13.20 4.40 -12.97
C PRO A 245 -13.74 4.80 -14.35
N GLN A 246 -14.95 5.37 -14.47
CA GLN A 246 -15.43 5.95 -15.71
C GLN A 246 -14.86 7.36 -15.98
N TYR A 247 -14.39 8.04 -14.94
CA TYR A 247 -13.86 9.41 -15.01
C TYR A 247 -12.36 9.48 -14.73
N PHE A 248 -11.80 8.45 -14.09
CA PHE A 248 -10.40 8.42 -13.72
C PHE A 248 -9.52 7.81 -14.81
N LYS A 249 -8.43 8.49 -15.17
CA LYS A 249 -7.38 8.00 -16.10
C LYS A 249 -7.88 7.45 -17.46
N GLN A 250 -9.00 7.95 -17.99
CA GLN A 250 -9.57 7.47 -19.26
C GLN A 250 -8.61 7.59 -20.46
N ASN A 251 -7.72 8.58 -20.44
CA ASN A 251 -6.75 8.83 -21.52
C ASN A 251 -5.44 8.04 -21.39
N SER A 252 -5.30 7.17 -20.38
CA SER A 252 -4.06 6.42 -20.13
C SER A 252 -3.94 5.14 -20.98
N GLY A 253 -5.00 4.74 -21.70
CA GLY A 253 -5.01 3.56 -22.57
C GLY A 253 -5.04 2.21 -21.84
N VAL A 254 -5.20 2.21 -20.51
CA VAL A 254 -5.23 0.99 -19.67
C VAL A 254 -6.65 0.45 -19.42
N GLY A 255 -7.68 1.18 -19.83
CA GLY A 255 -9.07 0.88 -19.49
C GLY A 255 -9.44 1.33 -18.08
N GLN A 256 -10.56 0.81 -17.57
CA GLN A 256 -11.02 1.13 -16.22
C GLN A 256 -10.22 0.36 -15.17
N TRP A 257 -10.12 0.94 -13.98
CA TRP A 257 -9.50 0.28 -12.83
C TRP A 257 -10.46 -0.75 -12.25
N VAL A 258 -9.93 -1.94 -11.97
CA VAL A 258 -10.68 -3.06 -11.38
C VAL A 258 -10.11 -3.34 -9.99
N ASP A 259 -10.91 -3.07 -8.98
CA ASP A 259 -10.53 -3.09 -7.57
C ASP A 259 -11.58 -3.79 -6.73
N VAL A 260 -11.18 -4.15 -5.50
CA VAL A 260 -12.07 -4.66 -4.47
C VAL A 260 -11.94 -3.81 -3.20
N MET A 261 -12.99 -3.83 -2.40
CA MET A 261 -12.97 -3.26 -1.05
C MET A 261 -13.70 -4.20 -0.10
N ILE A 262 -13.27 -4.20 1.15
CA ILE A 262 -13.89 -4.92 2.25
C ILE A 262 -14.65 -3.90 3.05
N ARG A 263 -15.93 -4.18 3.28
CA ARG A 263 -16.71 -3.56 4.33
C ARG A 263 -16.68 -4.47 5.55
N LEU A 264 -16.37 -3.95 6.72
CA LEU A 264 -16.38 -4.70 7.97
C LEU A 264 -17.10 -3.96 9.09
N THR A 265 -17.65 -4.74 10.02
CA THR A 265 -18.13 -4.31 11.33
C THR A 265 -17.54 -5.24 12.37
N GLY A 266 -17.23 -4.73 13.56
CA GLY A 266 -16.64 -5.52 14.63
C GLY A 266 -15.37 -4.88 15.21
N PRO A 267 -14.60 -5.63 16.01
CA PRO A 267 -13.48 -5.08 16.79
C PRO A 267 -12.38 -4.44 15.95
N ASN A 268 -12.12 -4.95 14.73
CA ASN A 268 -11.08 -4.38 13.86
C ASN A 268 -11.46 -3.01 13.27
N VAL A 269 -12.71 -2.56 13.41
CA VAL A 269 -13.09 -1.18 13.04
C VAL A 269 -12.33 -0.18 13.89
N ALA A 270 -12.28 -0.39 15.20
CA ALA A 270 -11.54 0.47 16.12
C ALA A 270 -10.04 0.44 15.83
N VAL A 271 -9.49 -0.72 15.45
CA VAL A 271 -8.06 -0.84 15.05
C VAL A 271 -7.78 -0.01 13.79
N LEU A 272 -8.64 -0.07 12.78
CA LEU A 272 -8.50 0.76 11.57
C LEU A 272 -8.68 2.26 11.89
N ASN A 273 -9.59 2.62 12.80
CA ASN A 273 -9.77 3.99 13.25
C ASN A 273 -8.53 4.51 13.99
N THR A 274 -7.89 3.67 14.80
CA THR A 274 -6.63 3.98 15.47
C THR A 274 -5.49 4.22 14.48
N ILE A 275 -5.45 3.46 13.37
CA ILE A 275 -4.46 3.69 12.29
C ILE A 275 -4.69 5.05 11.61
N HIS A 276 -5.95 5.40 11.32
CA HIS A 276 -6.28 6.73 10.82
C HIS A 276 -5.90 7.84 11.83
N ALA A 277 -6.25 7.65 13.11
CA ALA A 277 -5.92 8.60 14.18
C ALA A 277 -4.40 8.82 14.29
N TRP A 278 -3.61 7.76 14.12
CA TRP A 278 -2.15 7.85 14.08
C TRP A 278 -1.69 8.77 12.94
N ASP A 279 -2.15 8.51 11.70
CA ASP A 279 -1.75 9.30 10.54
C ASP A 279 -2.25 10.76 10.65
N TRP A 280 -3.44 10.95 11.23
CA TRP A 280 -4.00 12.26 11.54
C TRP A 280 -3.14 13.04 12.54
N GLU A 281 -2.71 12.41 13.64
CA GLU A 281 -1.86 13.03 14.65
C GLU A 281 -0.46 13.34 14.11
N VAL A 282 0.12 12.48 13.25
CA VAL A 282 1.40 12.76 12.57
C VAL A 282 1.31 14.08 11.81
N GLU A 283 0.25 14.30 11.05
CA GLU A 283 0.12 15.45 10.16
C GLU A 283 -0.38 16.70 10.90
N THR A 284 -1.39 16.58 11.76
CA THR A 284 -2.02 17.72 12.45
C THR A 284 -1.37 18.04 13.80
N GLY A 285 -0.87 17.02 14.51
CA GLY A 285 -0.46 17.12 15.91
C GLY A 285 -1.63 17.05 16.91
N ILE A 286 -2.85 16.77 16.43
CA ILE A 286 -4.05 16.60 17.25
C ILE A 286 -4.23 15.10 17.51
N ARG A 287 -4.34 14.74 18.79
CA ARG A 287 -4.58 13.36 19.21
C ARG A 287 -6.07 13.13 19.44
N GLU A 288 -6.63 12.20 18.68
CA GLU A 288 -8.02 11.75 18.78
C GLU A 288 -8.05 10.21 18.75
N LEU A 289 -7.73 9.58 19.89
CA LEU A 289 -7.80 8.13 20.00
C LEU A 289 -9.28 7.68 19.95
N PRO A 290 -9.61 6.67 19.15
CA PRO A 290 -10.97 6.17 19.08
C PRO A 290 -11.36 5.49 20.39
N THR A 291 -12.66 5.39 20.62
CA THR A 291 -13.20 4.60 21.72
C THR A 291 -12.80 3.13 21.56
N GLN A 292 -12.59 2.47 22.69
CA GLN A 292 -12.35 1.03 22.69
C GLN A 292 -13.59 0.31 22.15
N PRO A 293 -13.42 -0.77 21.36
CA PRO A 293 -14.54 -1.58 20.92
C PRO A 293 -15.26 -2.15 22.15
N GLU A 294 -16.60 -2.24 22.07
CA GLU A 294 -17.37 -2.92 23.11
C GLU A 294 -16.91 -4.39 23.22
N CYS A 295 -16.67 -4.87 24.44
CA CYS A 295 -16.30 -6.25 24.72
C CYS A 295 -17.57 -7.07 25.03
N PRO A 296 -18.23 -7.70 24.04
CA PRO A 296 -19.50 -8.38 24.27
C PRO A 296 -19.33 -9.63 25.14
N ILE A 297 -20.35 -9.95 25.93
CA ILE A 297 -20.38 -11.12 26.84
C ILE A 297 -20.57 -12.44 26.06
N SER A 298 -21.06 -12.39 24.82
CA SER A 298 -21.20 -13.55 23.95
C SER A 298 -20.80 -13.20 22.53
N ILE A 299 -19.87 -13.96 21.97
CA ILE A 299 -19.58 -13.93 20.54
C ILE A 299 -20.06 -15.25 19.97
N ASP A 300 -20.56 -15.17 18.75
CA ASP A 300 -20.87 -16.33 17.93
C ASP A 300 -19.66 -17.28 17.91
N PRO A 301 -19.82 -18.61 18.07
CA PRO A 301 -18.73 -19.58 17.96
C PRO A 301 -18.03 -19.64 16.59
N PHE A 302 -18.40 -18.80 15.62
CA PHE A 302 -17.68 -18.66 14.36
C PHE A 302 -16.30 -18.04 14.62
N ASN A 303 -15.34 -18.95 14.79
CA ASN A 303 -13.92 -18.76 15.12
C ASN A 303 -13.13 -18.11 13.95
N HIS A 304 -13.72 -17.14 13.26
CA HIS A 304 -13.06 -16.39 12.20
C HIS A 304 -12.14 -15.35 12.84
N THR A 305 -10.93 -15.27 12.29
CA THR A 305 -9.89 -14.41 12.84
C THR A 305 -9.44 -13.43 11.76
N THR A 306 -9.46 -12.15 12.10
CA THR A 306 -8.96 -11.08 11.24
C THR A 306 -7.86 -10.33 11.96
N GLN A 307 -6.78 -10.02 11.24
CA GLN A 307 -5.68 -9.24 11.77
C GLN A 307 -5.34 -8.08 10.84
N VAL A 308 -5.33 -6.87 11.42
CA VAL A 308 -4.89 -5.66 10.72
C VAL A 308 -3.38 -5.54 10.80
N VAL A 309 -2.74 -5.33 9.66
CA VAL A 309 -1.28 -5.19 9.53
C VAL A 309 -0.97 -3.84 8.87
N PRO A 310 -0.75 -2.78 9.65
CA PRO A 310 -0.19 -1.55 9.12
C PRO A 310 1.30 -1.73 8.81
N SER A 311 1.77 -1.08 7.75
CA SER A 311 3.20 -0.91 7.48
C SER A 311 3.50 0.52 7.03
N GLY A 312 4.79 0.83 6.95
CA GLY A 312 5.30 2.15 6.59
C GLY A 312 6.06 2.82 7.73
N PRO A 313 6.44 4.10 7.56
CA PRO A 313 7.28 4.79 8.51
C PRO A 313 6.60 4.94 9.88
N GLY A 314 7.36 4.68 10.95
CA GLY A 314 6.82 4.62 12.31
C GLY A 314 6.35 3.23 12.73
N MET A 315 6.26 2.28 11.79
CA MET A 315 6.06 0.86 12.05
C MET A 315 7.39 0.09 11.91
N PRO A 316 7.51 -1.15 12.43
CA PRO A 316 8.69 -1.98 12.25
C PRO A 316 9.01 -2.23 10.76
N ASP A 317 10.28 -2.09 10.41
CA ASP A 317 10.76 -2.30 9.04
C ASP A 317 10.41 -3.70 8.52
N ASP A 318 10.09 -3.79 7.22
CA ASP A 318 9.83 -5.01 6.45
C ASP A 318 8.68 -5.90 6.95
N ILE A 319 7.84 -5.44 7.87
CA ILE A 319 6.81 -6.28 8.50
C ILE A 319 5.88 -6.94 7.49
N ILE A 320 5.38 -6.18 6.51
CA ILE A 320 4.47 -6.70 5.51
C ILE A 320 5.14 -7.70 4.57
N GLN A 321 6.41 -7.48 4.22
CA GLN A 321 7.18 -8.41 3.42
C GLN A 321 7.39 -9.72 4.18
N GLN A 322 7.68 -9.67 5.48
CA GLN A 322 7.80 -10.86 6.32
C GLN A 322 6.47 -11.61 6.46
N VAL A 323 5.35 -10.91 6.60
CA VAL A 323 4.00 -11.49 6.59
C VAL A 323 3.75 -12.24 5.28
N LEU A 324 4.00 -11.61 4.14
CA LEU A 324 3.84 -12.23 2.81
C LEU A 324 4.73 -13.47 2.65
N ILE A 325 6.01 -13.38 3.01
CA ILE A 325 6.95 -14.51 2.93
C ILE A 325 6.50 -15.66 3.83
N THR A 326 6.05 -15.35 5.05
CA THR A 326 5.57 -16.35 6.01
C THR A 326 4.34 -17.07 5.45
N ALA A 327 3.35 -16.32 4.98
CA ALA A 327 2.13 -16.87 4.38
C ALA A 327 2.42 -17.75 3.17
N ILE A 328 3.26 -17.27 2.23
CA ILE A 328 3.63 -18.02 1.01
C ILE A 328 4.38 -19.31 1.37
N ASN A 329 5.30 -19.26 2.34
CA ASN A 329 6.03 -20.45 2.76
C ASN A 329 5.12 -21.47 3.45
N GLN A 330 4.07 -21.04 4.16
CA GLN A 330 3.12 -21.92 4.83
C GLN A 330 2.12 -22.60 3.88
N ALA A 331 1.98 -22.12 2.64
CA ALA A 331 1.08 -22.71 1.66
C ALA A 331 1.39 -24.20 1.39
N ARG A 332 0.33 -24.99 1.25
CA ARG A 332 0.41 -26.44 1.07
C ARG A 332 -0.08 -26.90 -0.29
N THR A 333 -1.10 -26.24 -0.84
CA THR A 333 -1.77 -26.66 -2.08
C THR A 333 -1.71 -25.60 -3.16
N SER A 334 -2.02 -24.34 -2.84
CA SER A 334 -2.14 -23.30 -3.86
C SER A 334 -1.95 -21.88 -3.34
N ILE A 335 -1.48 -20.99 -4.19
CA ILE A 335 -1.39 -19.56 -3.97
C ILE A 335 -1.89 -18.84 -5.21
N THR A 336 -2.83 -17.91 -5.04
CA THR A 336 -3.27 -17.00 -6.10
C THR A 336 -2.99 -15.56 -5.69
N ILE A 337 -2.15 -14.87 -6.44
CA ILE A 337 -1.74 -13.49 -6.19
C ILE A 337 -2.30 -12.59 -7.29
N THR A 338 -2.85 -11.45 -6.91
CA THR A 338 -3.15 -10.33 -7.81
C THR A 338 -2.47 -9.07 -7.31
N THR A 339 -1.87 -8.32 -8.22
CA THR A 339 -1.26 -7.02 -7.94
C THR A 339 -1.18 -6.19 -9.23
N PRO A 340 -1.42 -4.87 -9.19
CA PRO A 340 -1.22 -4.00 -10.35
C PRO A 340 0.26 -3.87 -10.72
N TYR A 341 1.13 -3.86 -9.72
CA TYR A 341 2.56 -3.61 -9.86
C TYR A 341 3.32 -4.77 -9.24
N PHE A 342 4.08 -5.50 -10.07
CA PHE A 342 4.86 -6.66 -9.66
C PHE A 342 6.33 -6.44 -9.98
N VAL A 343 7.05 -5.92 -8.99
CA VAL A 343 8.51 -5.69 -9.02
C VAL A 343 9.04 -6.23 -7.68
N PRO A 344 8.97 -7.57 -7.48
CA PRO A 344 9.19 -8.16 -6.17
C PRO A 344 10.63 -7.96 -5.71
N SER A 345 10.84 -8.05 -4.39
CA SER A 345 12.20 -8.19 -3.85
C SER A 345 12.80 -9.54 -4.25
N GLU A 346 14.13 -9.64 -4.21
CA GLU A 346 14.83 -10.91 -4.43
C GLU A 346 14.35 -12.03 -3.49
N ILE A 347 14.03 -11.67 -2.24
CA ILE A 347 13.53 -12.62 -1.24
C ILE A 347 12.14 -13.13 -1.65
N LEU A 348 11.24 -12.24 -2.05
CA LEU A 348 9.89 -12.63 -2.48
C LEU A 348 9.95 -13.45 -3.78
N LEU A 349 10.78 -13.05 -4.75
CA LEU A 349 11.00 -13.79 -5.99
C LEU A 349 11.50 -15.22 -5.70
N HIS A 350 12.51 -15.35 -4.83
CA HIS A 350 13.03 -16.66 -4.44
C HIS A 350 11.98 -17.51 -3.69
N THR A 351 11.18 -16.88 -2.83
CA THR A 351 10.12 -17.54 -2.07
C THR A 351 9.05 -18.11 -3.00
N LEU A 352 8.60 -17.34 -4.01
CA LEU A 352 7.64 -17.81 -5.00
C LEU A 352 8.17 -18.99 -5.81
N ARG A 353 9.42 -18.92 -6.27
CA ARG A 353 10.07 -20.02 -7.01
C ARG A 353 10.21 -21.27 -6.16
N THR A 354 10.66 -21.13 -4.93
CA THR A 354 10.80 -22.24 -3.98
C THR A 354 9.46 -22.90 -3.71
N THR A 355 8.40 -22.10 -3.59
CA THR A 355 7.04 -22.59 -3.37
C THR A 355 6.51 -23.38 -4.58
N ALA A 356 6.71 -22.87 -5.79
CA ALA A 356 6.37 -23.61 -7.01
C ALA A 356 7.18 -24.91 -7.13
N HIS A 357 8.49 -24.89 -6.83
CA HIS A 357 9.33 -26.09 -6.81
C HIS A 357 8.93 -27.14 -5.75
N ARG A 358 8.27 -26.72 -4.67
CA ARG A 358 7.67 -27.64 -3.68
C ARG A 358 6.44 -28.38 -4.22
N GLY A 359 5.95 -28.03 -5.41
CA GLY A 359 4.74 -28.59 -6.02
C GLY A 359 3.45 -27.86 -5.62
N VAL A 360 3.55 -26.70 -4.96
CA VAL A 360 2.40 -25.84 -4.67
C VAL A 360 2.02 -25.10 -5.96
N GLU A 361 0.73 -25.07 -6.30
CA GLU A 361 0.25 -24.32 -7.46
C GLU A 361 0.39 -22.81 -7.18
N VAL A 362 1.16 -22.07 -7.99
CA VAL A 362 1.31 -20.62 -7.82
C VAL A 362 0.78 -19.90 -9.05
N LYS A 363 -0.29 -19.12 -8.89
CA LYS A 363 -0.90 -18.27 -9.92
C LYS A 363 -0.63 -16.80 -9.63
N LEU A 364 -0.17 -16.08 -10.64
CA LEU A 364 0.07 -14.64 -10.59
C LEU A 364 -0.76 -13.94 -11.67
N ILE A 365 -1.75 -13.15 -11.24
CA ILE A 365 -2.64 -12.38 -12.11
C ILE A 365 -2.15 -10.93 -12.13
N LEU A 366 -1.76 -10.47 -13.31
CA LEU A 366 -1.21 -9.13 -13.54
C LEU A 366 -2.02 -8.40 -14.61
N PRO A 367 -2.16 -7.08 -14.56
CA PRO A 367 -2.77 -6.35 -15.66
C PRO A 367 -1.90 -6.45 -16.92
N LYS A 368 -2.51 -6.75 -18.06
CA LYS A 368 -1.80 -6.76 -19.36
C LYS A 368 -1.27 -5.38 -19.74
N LYS A 369 -2.03 -4.34 -19.38
CA LYS A 369 -1.68 -2.94 -19.61
C LYS A 369 -1.50 -2.25 -18.27
N ASN A 370 -0.39 -1.55 -18.11
CA ASN A 370 -0.05 -0.82 -16.90
C ASN A 370 0.13 0.67 -17.23
N ASP A 371 -0.21 1.56 -16.29
CA ASP A 371 -0.11 3.01 -16.47
C ASP A 371 1.31 3.55 -16.20
N SER A 372 2.23 2.68 -15.75
CA SER A 372 3.66 2.92 -15.63
C SER A 372 4.43 2.01 -16.59
N LEU A 373 4.97 2.60 -17.66
CA LEU A 373 5.82 1.90 -18.63
C LEU A 373 7.05 1.27 -17.96
N MET A 374 7.66 1.99 -17.02
CA MET A 374 8.85 1.53 -16.30
C MET A 374 8.55 0.28 -15.46
N VAL A 375 7.44 0.29 -14.71
CA VAL A 375 7.00 -0.87 -13.94
C VAL A 375 6.61 -2.02 -14.87
N SER A 376 5.91 -1.74 -15.97
CA SER A 376 5.56 -2.77 -16.96
C SER A 376 6.79 -3.50 -17.49
N TRP A 377 7.86 -2.79 -17.82
CA TRP A 377 9.08 -3.41 -18.35
C TRP A 377 9.90 -4.11 -17.26
N ALA A 378 10.03 -3.50 -16.09
CA ALA A 378 10.70 -4.12 -14.95
C ALA A 378 10.00 -5.42 -14.54
N SER A 379 8.67 -5.45 -14.50
CA SER A 379 7.88 -6.63 -14.13
C SER A 379 8.13 -7.81 -15.06
N LYS A 380 8.13 -7.56 -16.38
CA LYS A 380 8.38 -8.58 -17.40
C LYS A 380 9.76 -9.23 -17.32
N SER A 381 10.76 -8.54 -16.74
CA SER A 381 12.09 -9.13 -16.55
C SER A 381 12.10 -10.37 -15.65
N PHE A 382 11.10 -10.51 -14.76
CA PHE A 382 10.99 -11.63 -13.83
C PHE A 382 10.22 -12.83 -14.39
N PHE A 383 9.46 -12.66 -15.47
CA PHE A 383 8.53 -13.66 -15.97
C PHE A 383 9.22 -14.96 -16.36
N GLU A 384 10.34 -14.90 -17.09
CA GLU A 384 11.04 -16.12 -17.54
C GLU A 384 11.51 -16.97 -16.36
N THR A 385 12.03 -16.32 -15.32
CA THR A 385 12.51 -16.99 -14.10
C THR A 385 11.37 -17.67 -13.34
N LEU A 386 10.21 -17.01 -13.25
CA LEU A 386 9.02 -17.53 -12.59
C LEU A 386 8.38 -18.68 -13.37
N LEU A 387 8.20 -18.52 -14.69
CA LEU A 387 7.64 -19.54 -15.57
C LEU A 387 8.49 -20.81 -15.56
N LYS A 388 9.83 -20.70 -15.57
CA LYS A 388 10.74 -21.85 -15.43
C LYS A 388 10.60 -22.57 -14.09
N ALA A 389 10.19 -21.86 -13.04
CA ALA A 389 9.96 -22.46 -11.72
C ALA A 389 8.59 -23.16 -11.60
N GLY A 390 7.71 -23.01 -12.60
CA GLY A 390 6.35 -23.56 -12.59
C GLY A 390 5.28 -22.57 -12.10
N VAL A 391 5.61 -21.30 -11.91
CA VAL A 391 4.62 -20.26 -11.60
C VAL A 391 3.80 -19.95 -12.85
N GLN A 392 2.47 -19.98 -12.72
CA GLN A 392 1.52 -19.64 -13.78
C GLN A 392 1.28 -18.13 -13.78
N ILE A 393 1.62 -17.46 -14.88
CA ILE A 393 1.41 -16.01 -15.02
C ILE A 393 0.25 -15.76 -15.98
N HIS A 394 -0.69 -14.92 -15.55
CA HIS A 394 -1.91 -14.58 -16.28
C HIS A 394 -2.00 -13.07 -16.47
N GLU A 395 -2.09 -12.61 -17.73
CA GLU A 395 -2.26 -11.20 -18.06
C GLU A 395 -3.75 -10.86 -18.25
N PHE A 396 -4.33 -10.11 -17.31
CA PHE A 396 -5.73 -9.68 -17.30
C PHE A 396 -6.02 -8.64 -18.40
N ASN A 397 -7.09 -8.87 -19.17
CA ASN A 397 -7.45 -8.04 -20.33
C ASN A 397 -8.56 -7.01 -20.06
N GLY A 398 -9.27 -7.09 -18.92
CA GLY A 398 -10.48 -6.30 -18.64
C GLY A 398 -10.25 -4.85 -18.19
N GLY A 399 -9.01 -4.36 -18.15
CA GLY A 399 -8.66 -3.04 -17.66
C GLY A 399 -7.35 -3.04 -16.87
N LEU A 400 -7.13 -2.00 -16.06
CA LEU A 400 -6.05 -2.02 -15.07
C LEU A 400 -6.53 -2.78 -13.84
N LEU A 401 -6.18 -4.05 -13.75
CA LEU A 401 -6.37 -4.84 -12.53
C LEU A 401 -5.53 -4.23 -11.41
N HIS A 402 -6.21 -3.62 -10.45
CA HIS A 402 -5.62 -2.92 -9.33
C HIS A 402 -5.94 -3.58 -7.97
N THR A 403 -6.65 -4.71 -7.98
CA THR A 403 -6.81 -5.59 -6.82
C THR A 403 -5.46 -6.07 -6.28
N LYS A 404 -5.30 -6.00 -4.95
CA LYS A 404 -4.09 -6.39 -4.21
C LYS A 404 -4.48 -7.43 -3.18
N SER A 405 -4.27 -8.69 -3.53
CA SER A 405 -4.60 -9.80 -2.65
C SER A 405 -3.75 -11.04 -2.90
N VAL A 406 -3.69 -11.87 -1.87
CA VAL A 406 -3.06 -13.19 -1.88
C VAL A 406 -4.04 -14.15 -1.23
N VAL A 407 -4.50 -15.15 -1.98
CA VAL A 407 -5.31 -16.26 -1.45
C VAL A 407 -4.39 -17.47 -1.28
N ILE A 408 -4.43 -18.10 -0.10
CA ILE A 408 -3.60 -19.25 0.25
C ILE A 408 -4.48 -20.45 0.56
N ASP A 409 -4.24 -21.55 -0.15
CA ASP A 409 -4.92 -22.85 0.00
C ASP A 409 -6.46 -22.76 0.00
N ASN A 410 -7.04 -21.72 -0.62
CA ASN A 410 -8.48 -21.38 -0.56
C ASN A 410 -9.06 -21.34 0.87
N SER A 411 -8.22 -21.03 1.86
CA SER A 411 -8.57 -21.16 3.28
C SER A 411 -8.41 -19.87 4.07
N HIS A 412 -7.45 -19.04 3.68
CA HIS A 412 -7.22 -17.71 4.25
C HIS A 412 -6.65 -16.79 3.16
N CYS A 413 -6.73 -15.49 3.39
CA CYS A 413 -6.23 -14.50 2.44
C CYS A 413 -5.60 -13.28 3.10
N ILE A 414 -4.76 -12.60 2.33
CA ILE A 414 -4.23 -11.27 2.62
C ILE A 414 -4.81 -10.32 1.57
N ILE A 415 -5.35 -9.18 2.00
CA ILE A 415 -6.03 -8.23 1.12
C ILE A 415 -5.88 -6.82 1.70
N GLY A 416 -5.58 -5.84 0.85
CA GLY A 416 -5.34 -4.48 1.33
C GLY A 416 -4.77 -3.55 0.27
N THR A 417 -3.84 -2.71 0.68
CA THR A 417 -3.33 -1.60 -0.14
C THR A 417 -1.95 -1.85 -0.76
N VAL A 418 -1.28 -2.91 -0.32
CA VAL A 418 0.13 -3.22 -0.59
C VAL A 418 0.33 -3.76 -2.00
N ASN A 419 1.16 -3.11 -2.82
CA ASN A 419 1.67 -3.69 -4.05
C ASN A 419 2.85 -4.63 -3.77
N LEU A 420 3.17 -5.49 -4.73
CA LEU A 420 4.39 -6.32 -4.65
C LEU A 420 5.58 -5.60 -5.29
N ASP A 421 5.91 -4.44 -4.74
CA ASP A 421 7.04 -3.58 -5.15
C ASP A 421 7.83 -3.07 -3.93
N MET A 422 9.03 -2.54 -4.17
CA MET A 422 9.96 -2.15 -3.10
C MET A 422 9.44 -0.93 -2.33
N ARG A 423 8.69 -0.06 -3.01
CA ARG A 423 8.07 1.12 -2.41
C ARG A 423 7.03 0.74 -1.37
N SER A 424 6.17 -0.22 -1.67
CA SER A 424 5.11 -0.66 -0.76
C SER A 424 5.68 -1.42 0.44
N PHE A 425 6.80 -2.14 0.26
CA PHE A 425 7.45 -2.85 1.36
C PHE A 425 8.21 -1.93 2.33
N TRP A 426 8.85 -0.87 1.82
CA TRP A 426 9.83 -0.11 2.61
C TRP A 426 9.49 1.36 2.84
N LEU A 427 8.63 1.93 2.00
CA LEU A 427 8.42 3.37 1.96
C LEU A 427 6.99 3.72 2.33
N ASN A 428 6.00 3.24 1.60
CA ASN A 428 4.64 3.73 1.72
C ASN A 428 4.00 3.36 3.06
N PHE A 429 3.09 4.22 3.51
CA PHE A 429 2.11 3.84 4.52
C PHE A 429 1.08 2.91 3.85
N GLU A 430 0.98 1.68 4.34
CA GLU A 430 0.05 0.68 3.82
C GLU A 430 -0.73 0.05 4.96
N VAL A 431 -1.82 -0.63 4.61
CA VAL A 431 -2.62 -1.45 5.52
C VAL A 431 -3.09 -2.71 4.80
N SER A 432 -3.04 -3.84 5.49
CA SER A 432 -3.55 -5.12 4.99
C SER A 432 -4.39 -5.81 6.07
N LEU A 433 -5.37 -6.58 5.63
CA LEU A 433 -6.11 -7.52 6.45
C LEU A 433 -5.63 -8.93 6.13
N ILE A 434 -5.25 -9.67 7.16
CA ILE A 434 -5.14 -11.12 7.11
C ILE A 434 -6.48 -11.67 7.59
N VAL A 435 -7.12 -12.48 6.77
CA VAL A 435 -8.45 -13.01 7.04
C VAL A 435 -8.39 -14.54 7.03
N ASP A 436 -8.66 -15.16 8.18
CA ASP A 436 -8.88 -16.60 8.33
C ASP A 436 -10.38 -16.87 8.48
N ASP A 437 -11.07 -16.71 7.36
CA ASP A 437 -12.48 -17.01 7.18
C ASP A 437 -12.65 -17.76 5.86
N PRO A 438 -12.97 -19.07 5.89
CA PRO A 438 -13.14 -19.86 4.67
C PRO A 438 -14.24 -19.33 3.74
N GLU A 439 -15.33 -18.77 4.26
CA GLU A 439 -16.44 -18.28 3.44
C GLU A 439 -16.05 -16.97 2.74
N PHE A 440 -15.48 -16.03 3.49
CA PHE A 440 -14.93 -14.80 2.90
C PHE A 440 -13.82 -15.11 1.88
N THR A 441 -12.92 -16.03 2.22
CA THR A 441 -11.82 -16.43 1.32
C THR A 441 -12.36 -17.04 0.03
N LYS A 442 -13.43 -17.84 0.10
CA LYS A 442 -14.08 -18.41 -1.07
C LYS A 442 -14.73 -17.35 -1.96
N GLN A 443 -15.36 -16.34 -1.37
CA GLN A 443 -15.89 -15.19 -2.12
C GLN A 443 -14.77 -14.46 -2.86
N LEU A 444 -13.63 -14.24 -2.21
CA LEU A 444 -12.47 -13.64 -2.87
C LEU A 444 -11.90 -14.55 -3.97
N SER A 445 -11.79 -15.86 -3.74
CA SER A 445 -11.36 -16.82 -4.76
C SER A 445 -12.24 -16.75 -6.01
N TRP A 446 -13.57 -16.67 -5.87
CA TRP A 446 -14.48 -16.53 -7.01
C TRP A 446 -14.24 -15.24 -7.82
N VAL A 447 -13.92 -14.13 -7.14
CA VAL A 447 -13.53 -12.90 -7.84
C VAL A 447 -12.24 -13.09 -8.62
N LEU A 448 -11.23 -13.75 -8.04
CA LEU A 448 -9.96 -14.03 -8.71
C LEU A 448 -10.11 -15.03 -9.87
N ASP A 449 -11.00 -16.02 -9.75
CA ASP A 449 -11.34 -16.94 -10.83
C ASP A 449 -11.96 -16.18 -12.03
N GLY A 450 -12.85 -15.23 -11.76
CA GLY A 450 -13.38 -14.33 -12.79
C GLY A 450 -12.31 -13.46 -13.46
N TYR A 451 -11.25 -13.09 -12.74
CA TYR A 451 -10.08 -12.44 -13.35
C TYR A 451 -9.29 -13.41 -14.23
N LEU A 452 -9.10 -14.65 -13.79
CA LEU A 452 -8.41 -15.69 -14.58
C LEU A 452 -9.13 -15.98 -15.90
N GLU A 453 -10.46 -16.07 -15.89
CA GLU A 453 -11.28 -16.26 -17.09
C GLU A 453 -11.10 -15.14 -18.13
N GLN A 454 -10.82 -13.92 -17.67
CA GLN A 454 -10.56 -12.75 -18.53
C GLN A 454 -9.07 -12.54 -18.82
N SER A 455 -8.21 -13.47 -18.42
CA SER A 455 -6.76 -13.37 -18.56
C SER A 455 -6.22 -14.25 -19.66
N THR A 456 -5.09 -13.83 -20.24
CA THR A 456 -4.31 -14.65 -21.17
C THR A 456 -3.14 -15.28 -20.43
N PRO A 457 -2.97 -16.61 -20.45
CA PRO A 457 -1.80 -17.25 -19.85
C PRO A 457 -0.53 -16.87 -20.62
N VAL A 458 0.57 -16.66 -19.90
CA VAL A 458 1.89 -16.41 -20.48
C VAL A 458 2.62 -17.74 -20.64
N GLU A 459 2.73 -18.23 -21.86
CA GLU A 459 3.42 -19.47 -22.17
C GLU A 459 4.94 -19.29 -22.23
N LEU A 460 5.70 -20.15 -21.52
CA LEU A 460 7.16 -20.08 -21.49
C LEU A 460 7.79 -20.18 -22.88
N THR A 461 7.27 -21.06 -23.74
CA THR A 461 7.77 -21.30 -25.10
C THR A 461 7.61 -20.06 -25.98
N VAL A 462 6.47 -19.37 -25.86
CA VAL A 462 6.20 -18.10 -26.56
C VAL A 462 7.06 -16.99 -25.97
N TRP A 463 7.14 -16.92 -24.64
CA TRP A 463 7.95 -15.93 -23.94
C TRP A 463 9.43 -16.00 -24.36
N GLN A 464 9.98 -17.19 -24.55
CA GLN A 464 11.36 -17.33 -25.00
C GLN A 464 11.61 -16.86 -26.44
N GLN A 465 10.58 -16.65 -27.27
CA GLN A 465 10.75 -16.18 -28.66
C GLN A 465 10.86 -14.66 -28.79
N ARG A 466 10.77 -13.89 -27.70
CA ARG A 466 10.96 -12.42 -27.70
C ARG A 466 12.30 -12.02 -28.33
N ASN A 467 12.27 -10.98 -29.15
CA ASN A 467 13.44 -10.46 -29.86
C ASN A 467 14.47 -9.78 -28.92
N LEU A 468 15.68 -9.56 -29.41
CA LEU A 468 16.78 -8.97 -28.63
C LEU A 468 16.45 -7.56 -28.07
N PRO A 469 15.84 -6.63 -28.83
CA PRO A 469 15.45 -5.32 -28.29
C PRO A 469 14.52 -5.44 -27.09
N HIS A 470 13.49 -6.29 -27.17
CA HIS A 470 12.54 -6.49 -26.07
C HIS A 470 13.24 -7.00 -24.80
N ARG A 471 14.12 -8.00 -24.93
CA ARG A 471 14.92 -8.53 -23.82
C ARG A 471 15.87 -7.48 -23.23
N PHE A 472 16.45 -6.63 -24.08
CA PHE A 472 17.32 -5.54 -23.63
C PHE A 472 16.53 -4.51 -22.81
N THR A 473 15.36 -4.10 -23.29
CA THR A 473 14.49 -3.12 -22.59
C THR A 473 14.07 -3.62 -21.21
N GLU A 474 13.65 -4.89 -21.09
CA GLU A 474 13.33 -5.50 -19.79
C GLU A 474 14.49 -5.45 -18.81
N ARG A 475 15.68 -5.86 -19.24
CA ARG A 475 16.89 -5.89 -18.40
C ARG A 475 17.36 -4.48 -18.03
N PHE A 476 17.22 -3.53 -18.94
CA PHE A 476 17.54 -2.14 -18.65
C PHE A 476 16.64 -1.60 -17.54
N PHE A 477 15.32 -1.78 -17.65
CA PHE A 477 14.38 -1.30 -16.64
C PHE A 477 14.47 -2.09 -15.32
N SER A 478 14.84 -3.37 -15.35
CA SER A 478 15.03 -4.17 -14.13
C SER A 478 16.18 -3.68 -13.24
N MET A 479 17.16 -2.95 -13.80
CA MET A 479 18.22 -2.31 -13.00
C MET A 479 17.68 -1.21 -12.08
N PHE A 480 16.51 -0.64 -12.40
CA PHE A 480 15.82 0.36 -11.60
C PHE A 480 14.81 -0.24 -10.63
N SER A 481 14.59 -1.56 -10.64
CA SER A 481 13.68 -2.27 -9.71
C SER A 481 13.87 -1.91 -8.23
N PRO A 482 15.10 -1.73 -7.70
CA PRO A 482 15.27 -1.33 -6.30
C PRO A 482 14.72 0.07 -5.95
N LEU A 483 14.43 0.90 -6.96
CA LEU A 483 13.87 2.25 -6.82
C LEU A 483 12.37 2.30 -7.15
N LEU A 484 11.81 1.18 -7.63
CA LEU A 484 10.46 1.04 -8.16
C LEU A 484 9.45 0.50 -7.17
#